data_AF-A0A377TIC5-F1
#
_entry.id   AF-A0A377TIC5-F1
#
_cell.length_a   1.000
_cell.length_b   1.000
_cell.length_c   1.000
_cell.angle_alpha   90.00
_cell.angle_beta   90.00
_cell.angle_gamma   90.00
#
_symmetry.space_group_name_H-M   'P 1'
#
loop_
_entity.id
_entity.type
_entity.pdbx_description
1 polymer ?
#
loop_
_entity_poly.entity_id
_entity_poly.type
_entity_poly.pdbx_seq_one_letter_code
_entity_poly.pdbx_strand_id
1 'polypeptide(L)'
;MTIGWDNFTRVFHDEGIQKPFFAIFVWTVVFSVLTVVLTVAVGMILACLVQWEALKGKAIYRVLLILPYAVPSFISILIFKGLFNQSFGEINMMLSTLFGIKPPGLATRPPRAP
;
A
#
# COMPACT_ATOMS: atom_id res chain seq x y z
N MET A 1 28.80 -5.63 29.85
CA MET A 1 28.84 -6.21 28.49
C MET A 1 28.56 -5.07 27.52
N THR A 2 29.62 -4.43 27.02
CA THR A 2 29.50 -3.19 26.25
C THR A 2 29.35 -3.55 24.78
N ILE A 3 28.10 -3.71 24.34
CA ILE A 3 27.73 -3.87 22.93
C ILE A 3 27.84 -2.48 22.29
N GLY A 4 29.06 -2.12 21.87
CA GLY A 4 29.36 -0.85 21.23
C GLY A 4 28.86 -0.82 19.78
N TRP A 5 29.77 -1.02 18.83
CA TRP A 5 29.48 -0.98 17.39
C TRP A 5 29.21 -2.36 16.77
N ASP A 6 29.24 -3.42 17.57
CA ASP A 6 29.16 -4.82 17.12
C ASP A 6 27.83 -5.13 16.40
N ASN A 7 26.73 -4.47 16.81
CA ASN A 7 25.43 -4.65 16.14
C ASN A 7 25.39 -4.01 14.74
N PHE A 8 26.06 -2.88 14.55
CA PHE A 8 26.11 -2.21 13.25
C PHE A 8 27.05 -2.94 12.30
N THR A 9 28.25 -3.31 12.76
CA THR A 9 29.23 -4.04 11.95
C THR A 9 28.71 -5.42 11.52
N ARG A 10 27.92 -6.10 12.35
CA ARG A 10 27.25 -7.36 11.97
C ARG A 10 26.29 -7.20 10.80
N VAL A 11 25.53 -6.10 10.72
CA VAL A 11 24.63 -5.84 9.58
C VAL A 11 25.43 -5.57 8.29
N PHE A 12 26.60 -4.95 8.39
CA PHE A 12 27.46 -4.62 7.24
C PHE A 12 28.46 -5.71 6.83
N HIS A 13 28.63 -6.79 7.61
CA HIS A 13 29.56 -7.87 7.29
C HIS A 13 28.89 -9.23 7.06
N ASP A 14 27.65 -9.42 7.49
CA ASP A 14 26.93 -10.68 7.31
C ASP A 14 26.23 -10.72 5.93
N GLU A 15 26.84 -11.44 4.97
CA GLU A 15 26.35 -11.55 3.57
C GLU A 15 24.91 -12.09 3.47
N GLY A 16 24.43 -12.82 4.49
CA GLY A 16 23.06 -13.31 4.57
C GLY A 16 22.03 -12.20 4.81
N ILE A 17 22.43 -11.10 5.45
CA ILE A 17 21.55 -9.99 5.85
C ILE A 17 21.59 -8.84 4.84
N GLN A 18 22.74 -8.59 4.22
CA GLN A 18 22.93 -7.46 3.29
C GLN A 18 22.03 -7.54 2.06
N LYS A 19 21.91 -8.73 1.45
CA LYS A 19 21.11 -8.92 0.23
C LYS A 19 19.63 -8.58 0.44
N PRO A 20 18.92 -9.14 1.44
CA PRO A 20 17.54 -8.75 1.70
C PRO A 20 17.43 -7.30 2.21
N PHE A 21 18.40 -6.81 2.98
CA PHE A 21 18.39 -5.42 3.47
C PHE A 21 18.39 -4.41 2.33
N PHE A 22 19.29 -4.55 1.36
CA PHE A 22 19.37 -3.64 0.23
C PHE A 22 18.12 -3.73 -0.65
N ALA A 23 17.58 -4.94 -0.86
CA ALA A 23 16.34 -5.13 -1.61
C ALA A 23 15.14 -4.42 -0.94
N ILE A 24 14.98 -4.57 0.38
CA ILE A 24 13.91 -3.90 1.15
C ILE A 24 14.14 -2.38 1.17
N PHE A 25 15.38 -1.93 1.30
CA PHE A 25 15.72 -0.51 1.29
C PHE A 25 15.34 0.15 -0.04
N VAL A 26 15.76 -0.43 -1.17
CA VAL A 26 15.40 0.07 -2.50
C VAL A 26 13.89 0.04 -2.70
N TRP A 27 13.22 -1.04 -2.30
CA TRP A 27 11.76 -1.12 -2.37
C TRP A 27 11.08 -0.03 -1.55
N THR A 28 11.55 0.23 -0.34
CA THR A 28 10.99 1.25 0.55
C THR A 28 11.17 2.64 -0.05
N VAL A 29 12.34 2.95 -0.60
CA VAL A 29 12.61 4.24 -1.27
C VAL A 29 11.70 4.41 -2.49
N VAL A 30 11.63 3.41 -3.37
CA VAL A 30 10.78 3.45 -4.57
C VAL A 30 9.31 3.60 -4.18
N PHE A 31 8.84 2.83 -3.19
CA PHE A 31 7.48 2.90 -2.69
C PHE A 31 7.15 4.29 -2.11
N SER A 32 8.02 4.85 -1.28
CA SER A 32 7.85 6.18 -0.71
C SER A 32 7.81 7.25 -1.80
N VAL A 33 8.75 7.22 -2.75
CA VAL A 33 8.79 8.19 -3.86
C VAL A 33 7.53 8.10 -4.71
N LEU A 34 7.11 6.90 -5.10
CA LEU A 34 5.87 6.70 -5.87
C LEU A 34 4.65 7.22 -5.10
N THR A 35 4.56 6.90 -3.80
CA THR A 35 3.45 7.36 -2.95
C THR A 35 3.40 8.88 -2.89
N VAL A 36 4.54 9.54 -2.69
CA VAL A 36 4.60 11.02 -2.65
C VAL A 36 4.22 11.62 -4.00
N VAL A 37 4.77 11.11 -5.10
CA VAL A 37 4.46 11.63 -6.44
C VAL A 37 2.97 11.49 -6.75
N LEU A 38 2.36 10.33 -6.48
CA LEU A 38 0.94 10.11 -6.73
C LEU A 38 0.05 10.98 -5.85
N THR A 39 0.32 11.05 -4.54
CA THR A 39 -0.48 11.85 -3.61
C THR A 39 -0.38 13.34 -3.91
N VAL A 40 0.81 13.84 -4.27
CA VAL A 40 1.02 15.24 -4.69
C VAL A 40 0.32 15.52 -6.02
N ALA A 41 0.47 14.65 -7.02
CA ALA A 41 -0.18 14.85 -8.32
C ALA A 41 -1.70 14.90 -8.20
N VAL A 42 -2.30 13.93 -7.51
CA VAL A 42 -3.75 13.88 -7.27
C VAL A 42 -4.22 15.06 -6.42
N GLY A 43 -3.50 15.38 -5.33
CA GLY A 43 -3.82 16.50 -4.45
C GLY A 43 -3.75 17.84 -5.17
N MET A 44 -2.76 18.04 -6.03
CA MET A 44 -2.60 19.26 -6.81
C MET A 44 -3.72 19.44 -7.84
N ILE A 45 -4.05 18.38 -8.60
CA ILE A 45 -5.15 18.42 -9.56
C ILE A 45 -6.47 18.77 -8.86
N LEU A 46 -6.77 18.08 -7.75
CA LEU A 46 -7.99 18.34 -6.97
C LEU A 46 -8.01 19.75 -6.37
N ALA A 47 -6.87 20.27 -5.89
CA ALA A 47 -6.76 21.62 -5.37
C ALA A 47 -7.05 22.67 -6.45
N CYS A 48 -6.46 22.52 -7.65
CA CYS A 48 -6.72 23.40 -8.78
C CYS A 48 -8.20 23.37 -9.20
N LEU A 49 -8.82 22.18 -9.23
CA LEU A 49 -10.25 22.03 -9.57
C LEU A 49 -11.14 22.73 -8.54
N VAL A 50 -10.91 22.52 -7.24
CA VAL A 50 -11.73 23.12 -6.16
C VAL A 50 -11.59 24.64 -6.12
N GLN A 51 -10.47 25.20 -6.59
CA GLN A 51 -10.26 26.65 -6.63
C GLN A 51 -10.98 27.34 -7.81
N TRP A 52 -11.41 26.61 -8.83
CA TRP A 52 -12.06 27.19 -10.00
C TRP A 52 -13.41 27.85 -9.64
N GLU A 53 -13.53 29.17 -9.86
CA GLU A 53 -14.73 29.95 -9.53
C GLU A 53 -16.02 29.52 -10.23
N ALA A 54 -15.93 28.80 -11.36
CA ALA A 54 -17.09 28.26 -12.08
C ALA A 54 -17.76 27.09 -11.35
N LEU A 55 -17.07 26.45 -10.39
CA LEU A 55 -17.60 25.36 -9.58
C LEU A 55 -18.50 25.91 -8.46
N LYS A 56 -19.80 25.96 -8.73
CA LYS A 56 -20.84 26.19 -7.72
C LYS A 56 -20.83 25.01 -6.73
N GLY A 57 -20.40 25.25 -5.48
CA GLY A 57 -20.38 24.23 -4.42
C GLY A 57 -19.00 23.87 -3.84
N LYS A 58 -17.96 24.68 -4.07
CA LYS A 58 -16.58 24.49 -3.55
C LYS A 58 -16.46 24.05 -2.08
N ALA A 59 -17.38 24.49 -1.21
CA ALA A 59 -17.40 24.11 0.20
C ALA A 59 -17.70 22.62 0.43
N ILE A 60 -18.64 22.04 -0.35
CA ILE A 60 -19.03 20.63 -0.23
C ILE A 60 -17.91 19.72 -0.74
N TYR A 61 -17.31 20.06 -1.89
CA TYR A 61 -16.16 19.32 -2.43
C TYR A 61 -14.97 19.32 -1.47
N ARG A 62 -14.68 20.45 -0.80
CA ARG A 62 -13.61 20.53 0.19
C ARG A 62 -13.84 19.58 1.37
N VAL A 63 -15.06 19.51 1.90
CA VAL A 63 -15.40 18.62 3.02
C VAL A 63 -15.32 17.14 2.60
N LEU A 64 -15.85 16.79 1.43
CA LEU A 64 -15.79 15.43 0.89
C LEU A 64 -14.36 14.95 0.66
N LEU A 65 -13.46 15.82 0.21
CA LEU A 65 -12.05 15.48 -0.02
C LEU A 65 -11.24 15.29 1.27
N ILE A 66 -11.66 15.89 2.38
CA ILE A 66 -11.02 15.74 3.70
C ILE A 66 -11.55 14.51 4.44
N LEU A 67 -12.75 14.03 4.08
CA LEU A 67 -13.40 12.90 4.73
C LEU A 67 -12.53 11.62 4.79
N PRO A 68 -11.82 11.20 3.72
CA PRO A 68 -10.94 10.04 3.77
C PRO A 68 -9.79 10.19 4.77
N TYR A 69 -9.31 11.42 4.99
CA TYR A 69 -8.27 11.71 5.97
C TYR A 69 -8.82 11.74 7.41
N ALA A 70 -10.11 12.08 7.58
CA ALA A 70 -10.78 12.01 8.87
C ALA A 70 -11.03 10.56 9.34
N VAL A 71 -11.07 9.60 8.41
CA VAL A 71 -11.20 8.18 8.74
C VAL A 71 -9.84 7.64 9.24
N PRO A 72 -9.81 6.87 10.35
CA PRO A 72 -8.58 6.26 10.83
C PRO A 72 -7.98 5.30 9.80
N SER A 73 -6.72 5.50 9.44
CA SER A 73 -6.01 4.71 8.42
C SER A 73 -6.00 3.20 8.70
N PHE A 74 -5.94 2.80 9.96
CA PHE A 74 -6.00 1.39 10.38
C PHE A 74 -7.30 0.70 9.98
N ILE A 75 -8.43 1.40 10.11
CA ILE A 75 -9.76 0.85 9.77
C ILE A 75 -9.86 0.65 8.25
N SER A 76 -9.39 1.61 7.45
CA SER A 76 -9.34 1.45 5.99
C SER A 76 -8.48 0.26 5.57
N ILE A 77 -7.32 0.03 6.21
CA ILE A 77 -6.46 -1.14 5.93
C ILE A 77 -7.21 -2.45 6.23
N LEU A 78 -7.93 -2.53 7.35
CA LEU A 78 -8.72 -3.73 7.69
C LEU A 78 -9.89 -3.96 6.74
N ILE A 79 -10.58 -2.89 6.32
CA ILE A 79 -11.67 -2.97 5.34
C ILE A 79 -11.11 -3.45 3.99
N PHE A 80 -10.03 -2.86 3.50
CA PHE A 80 -9.38 -3.33 2.26
C PHE A 80 -8.88 -4.77 2.39
N LYS A 81 -8.29 -5.16 3.54
CA LYS A 81 -7.90 -6.54 3.81
C LYS A 81 -9.10 -7.51 3.79
N GLY A 82 -10.26 -7.08 4.26
CA GLY A 82 -11.52 -7.82 4.18
C GLY A 82 -12.06 -7.91 2.75
N LEU A 83 -12.05 -6.80 2.00
CA LEU A 83 -12.52 -6.72 0.61
C LEU A 83 -11.64 -7.51 -0.37
N PHE A 84 -10.33 -7.58 -0.13
CA PHE A 84 -9.37 -8.39 -0.90
C PHE A 84 -9.21 -9.83 -0.36
N ASN A 85 -10.06 -10.28 0.57
CA ASN A 85 -10.00 -11.64 1.07
C ASN A 85 -10.37 -12.65 -0.04
N GLN A 86 -9.51 -13.66 -0.23
CA GLN A 86 -9.60 -14.62 -1.33
C GLN A 86 -10.84 -15.54 -1.27
N SER A 87 -11.45 -15.75 -0.10
CA SER A 87 -12.59 -16.66 0.07
C SER A 87 -13.97 -15.98 0.14
N PHE A 88 -14.05 -14.72 0.59
CA PHE A 88 -15.32 -13.99 0.79
C PHE A 88 -15.29 -12.53 0.35
N GLY A 89 -14.19 -12.07 -0.26
CA GLY A 89 -14.07 -10.69 -0.72
C GLY A 89 -14.98 -10.42 -1.91
N GLU A 90 -15.93 -9.50 -1.74
CA GLU A 90 -16.85 -8.98 -2.76
C GLU A 90 -16.11 -8.61 -4.07
N ILE A 91 -14.87 -8.11 -3.96
CA ILE A 91 -14.04 -7.74 -5.12
C ILE A 91 -13.67 -8.96 -5.97
N ASN A 92 -13.30 -10.10 -5.36
CA ASN A 92 -12.97 -11.31 -6.12
C ASN A 92 -14.22 -11.97 -6.74
N MET A 93 -15.36 -11.89 -6.07
CA MET A 93 -16.64 -12.34 -6.65
C MET A 93 -17.10 -11.43 -7.79
N MET A 94 -16.95 -10.11 -7.66
CA MET A 94 -17.23 -9.16 -8.74
C MET A 94 -16.27 -9.31 -9.92
N LEU A 95 -14.97 -9.47 -9.66
CA LEU A 95 -13.96 -9.68 -10.71
C LEU A 95 -14.13 -11.04 -11.40
N SER A 96 -14.56 -12.08 -10.67
CA SER A 96 -14.93 -13.38 -11.26
C SER A 96 -16.19 -13.28 -12.14
N THR A 97 -17.15 -12.44 -11.76
CA THR A 97 -18.40 -12.24 -12.52
C THR A 97 -18.20 -11.34 -13.74
N LEU A 98 -17.32 -10.34 -13.67
CA LEU A 98 -17.05 -9.39 -14.76
C LEU A 98 -15.93 -9.82 -15.71
N PHE A 99 -14.89 -10.50 -15.22
CA PHE A 99 -13.69 -10.84 -16.02
C PHE A 99 -13.42 -12.34 -16.13
N GLY A 100 -14.21 -13.22 -15.52
CA GLY A 100 -14.11 -14.68 -15.69
C GLY A 100 -12.80 -15.33 -15.20
N ILE A 101 -11.90 -14.56 -14.58
CA ILE A 101 -10.60 -15.03 -14.10
C ILE A 101 -10.70 -15.30 -12.59
N LYS A 102 -10.74 -16.59 -12.23
CA LYS A 102 -10.31 -17.06 -10.90
C LYS A 102 -8.78 -17.17 -10.93
N PRO A 103 -8.03 -16.45 -10.09
CA PRO A 103 -6.62 -16.77 -9.93
C PRO A 103 -6.52 -18.21 -9.37
N PRO A 104 -5.78 -19.11 -10.04
CA PRO A 104 -5.55 -20.46 -9.54
C PRO A 104 -4.75 -20.40 -8.24
N GLY A 105 -5.15 -21.22 -7.27
CA GLY A 105 -4.62 -21.22 -5.92
C GLY A 105 -3.10 -21.39 -5.85
N LEU A 106 -2.47 -20.48 -5.11
CA LEU A 106 -1.15 -20.70 -4.50
C LEU A 106 -1.30 -21.54 -3.22
N ALA A 107 -2.06 -22.64 -3.29
CA ALA A 107 -2.33 -23.55 -2.16
C ALA A 107 -2.18 -25.03 -2.54
N THR A 108 -1.41 -25.35 -3.58
CA THR A 108 -1.12 -26.73 -4.01
C THR A 108 0.37 -27.09 -3.95
N ARG A 109 1.16 -26.44 -3.08
CA ARG A 109 2.48 -26.97 -2.73
C ARG A 109 2.42 -27.64 -1.35
N PRO A 110 2.22 -28.97 -1.27
CA PRO A 110 2.50 -29.68 -0.03
C PRO A 110 4.00 -29.54 0.32
N PRO A 111 4.38 -29.57 1.61
CA PRO A 111 5.76 -29.48 2.02
C PRO A 111 6.56 -30.65 1.42
N ARG A 112 7.64 -30.33 0.71
CA ARG A 112 8.60 -31.33 0.22
C ARG A 112 9.53 -31.67 1.38
N ALA A 113 9.19 -32.71 2.15
CA ALA A 113 10.19 -33.53 2.86
C ALA A 113 10.65 -34.63 1.87
N PRO A 114 11.95 -34.92 1.80
CA PRO A 114 12.53 -35.91 2.70
C PRO A 114 13.62 -35.35 3.63
#